data_AF-A0A8T6YHY2-F1
#
_entry.id   AF-A0A8T6YHY2-F1
#
_cell.length_a   1.000
_cell.length_b   1.000
_cell.length_c   1.000
_cell.angle_alpha   90.00
_cell.angle_beta   90.00
_cell.angle_gamma   90.00
#
_symmetry.space_group_name_H-M   'P 1'
#
loop_
_entity.id
_entity.type
_entity.pdbx_description
1 polymer ?
#
loop_
_entity_poly.entity_id
_entity_poly.type
_entity_poly.pdbx_seq_one_letter_code
_entity_poly.pdbx_strand_id
1 'polypeptide(L)'
;MIAAEVFEKLFSLEEFNPPELEKIVKSIPKKHREKVIEAIKVYSEVKIPQSIVRILIYSKDNYSGYIDITPMGEIGDVHLKPPSWMKSPYYWVTCNKHFVPEKTLRPESKETIECVPYSHVTDGEIGVCAQHSVRLALMNLLQRVPTVPELTFWANRRALHGGFNRSQIVGWTAEEMTDVMSEAIRREGFTAFRYSNPKCPKCREVLPNVICTACGSETPLSFLRPTKENIYAYIESGIPVLLGIERAGDLPWWDDSIEGGHALVGIGHTLSNKGEVTGFIVHDVSTYPYQVLQEPFENGKSLEEIIVEAIVPVYREIVINYPYAKELALKIINANKIQQYRPQLVDANRIKRWLAEGEQRGHFINYSIDEKVRECFSKAYISRYAWLFEIKHELGDGTREYRGDVIISAEEPKVLGLNLPLEGKCLYIDETSGDKIAVDY
;
A
#
# COMPACT_ATOMS: atom_id res chain seq x y z
N MET A 1 -12.56 -12.70 -35.16
CA MET A 1 -13.97 -12.62 -34.73
C MET A 1 -14.32 -13.69 -33.71
N ILE A 2 -14.38 -14.98 -34.05
CA ILE A 2 -14.79 -16.04 -33.08
C ILE A 2 -13.84 -16.15 -31.86
N ALA A 3 -12.53 -15.97 -32.04
CA ALA A 3 -11.58 -15.96 -30.91
C ALA A 3 -11.82 -14.76 -29.96
N ALA A 4 -12.20 -13.59 -30.50
CA ALA A 4 -12.44 -12.40 -29.70
C ALA A 4 -13.73 -12.51 -28.87
N GLU A 5 -14.81 -13.09 -29.42
CA GLU A 5 -16.05 -13.37 -28.67
C GLU A 5 -15.84 -14.43 -27.58
N VAL A 6 -14.92 -15.38 -27.79
CA VAL A 6 -14.57 -16.40 -26.79
C VAL A 6 -13.72 -15.79 -25.67
N PHE A 7 -12.76 -14.92 -25.99
CA PHE A 7 -11.99 -14.19 -24.98
C PHE A 7 -12.86 -13.19 -24.21
N GLU A 8 -13.75 -12.43 -24.85
CA GLU A 8 -14.70 -11.56 -24.14
C GLU A 8 -15.56 -12.35 -23.14
N LYS A 9 -16.02 -13.55 -23.51
CA LYS A 9 -16.79 -14.42 -22.60
C LYS A 9 -15.95 -15.04 -21.48
N LEU A 10 -14.67 -15.31 -21.71
CA LEU A 10 -13.74 -15.82 -20.69
C LEU A 10 -13.38 -14.72 -19.68
N PHE A 11 -13.20 -13.49 -20.13
CA PHE A 11 -12.91 -12.32 -19.29
C PHE A 11 -14.15 -11.71 -18.63
N SER A 12 -15.36 -12.13 -19.03
CA SER A 12 -16.61 -11.74 -18.37
C SER A 12 -17.07 -12.69 -17.26
N LEU A 13 -16.33 -13.79 -17.00
CA LEU A 13 -16.63 -14.67 -15.88
C LEU A 13 -16.14 -14.00 -14.59
N GLU A 14 -17.07 -13.76 -13.67
CA GLU A 14 -16.79 -13.08 -12.39
C GLU A 14 -15.91 -13.95 -11.46
N GLU A 15 -15.82 -15.28 -11.70
CA GLU A 15 -14.86 -16.20 -11.08
C GLU A 15 -14.46 -17.34 -12.05
N PHE A 16 -13.26 -17.92 -11.89
CA PHE A 16 -12.79 -19.05 -12.72
C PHE A 16 -13.47 -20.37 -12.30
N ASN A 17 -14.45 -20.83 -13.08
CA ASN A 17 -15.24 -22.04 -12.80
C ASN A 17 -15.07 -23.09 -13.93
N PRO A 18 -14.24 -24.14 -13.75
CA PRO A 18 -13.91 -25.12 -14.80
C PRO A 18 -15.14 -25.83 -15.45
N PRO A 19 -16.18 -26.22 -14.71
CA PRO A 19 -17.46 -26.70 -15.28
C PRO A 19 -18.16 -25.72 -16.25
N GLU A 20 -18.04 -24.42 -16.00
CA GLU A 20 -18.67 -23.37 -16.81
C GLU A 20 -17.86 -23.10 -18.08
N LEU A 21 -16.53 -23.14 -17.96
CA LEU A 21 -15.59 -23.18 -19.07
C LEU A 21 -15.90 -24.35 -20.03
N GLU A 22 -16.17 -25.52 -19.48
CA GLU A 22 -16.51 -26.72 -20.25
C GLU A 22 -17.84 -26.57 -21.00
N LYS A 23 -18.84 -25.93 -20.40
CA LYS A 23 -20.12 -25.58 -21.06
C LYS A 23 -19.91 -24.59 -22.20
N ILE A 24 -19.08 -23.56 -22.00
CA ILE A 24 -18.74 -22.56 -23.02
C ILE A 24 -18.04 -23.22 -24.21
N VAL A 25 -17.03 -24.06 -23.96
CA VAL A 25 -16.33 -24.82 -25.00
C VAL A 25 -17.26 -25.80 -25.72
N LYS A 26 -18.19 -26.44 -25.00
CA LYS A 26 -19.25 -27.30 -25.57
C LYS A 26 -20.33 -26.52 -26.33
N SER A 27 -20.43 -25.20 -26.20
CA SER A 27 -21.35 -24.37 -26.99
C SER A 27 -20.79 -23.94 -28.35
N ILE A 28 -19.47 -24.04 -28.53
CA ILE A 28 -18.78 -23.70 -29.79
C ILE A 28 -19.10 -24.78 -30.84
N PRO A 29 -19.27 -24.44 -32.14
CA PRO A 29 -19.49 -25.46 -33.17
C PRO A 29 -18.35 -26.48 -33.24
N LYS A 30 -18.67 -27.77 -33.41
CA LYS A 30 -17.69 -28.89 -33.32
C LYS A 30 -16.44 -28.68 -34.20
N LYS A 31 -16.61 -28.10 -35.39
CA LYS A 31 -15.53 -27.75 -36.34
C LYS A 31 -14.52 -26.70 -35.84
N HIS A 32 -14.83 -26.00 -34.75
CA HIS A 32 -14.01 -24.95 -34.15
C HIS A 32 -13.55 -25.30 -32.73
N ARG A 33 -14.13 -26.33 -32.09
CA ARG A 33 -13.73 -26.75 -30.74
C ARG A 33 -12.30 -27.22 -30.68
N GLU A 34 -11.88 -28.03 -31.65
CA GLU A 34 -10.49 -28.52 -31.72
C GLU A 34 -9.52 -27.35 -31.86
N LYS A 35 -9.81 -26.35 -32.71
CA LYS A 35 -8.98 -25.14 -32.86
C LYS A 35 -8.92 -24.27 -31.60
N VAL A 36 -9.99 -24.21 -30.82
CA VAL A 36 -10.02 -23.43 -29.56
C VAL A 36 -9.31 -24.17 -28.44
N ILE A 37 -9.49 -25.49 -28.32
CA ILE A 37 -8.76 -26.33 -27.37
C ILE A 37 -7.27 -26.34 -27.72
N GLU A 38 -6.94 -26.44 -29.00
CA GLU A 38 -5.57 -26.36 -29.51
C GLU A 38 -4.99 -24.97 -29.28
N ALA A 39 -5.73 -23.87 -29.49
CA ALA A 39 -5.28 -22.53 -29.15
C ALA A 39 -5.05 -22.32 -27.64
N ILE A 40 -5.87 -22.92 -26.77
CA ILE A 40 -5.68 -22.88 -25.30
C ILE A 40 -4.43 -23.68 -24.91
N LYS A 41 -4.25 -24.88 -25.48
CA LYS A 41 -3.03 -25.70 -25.26
C LYS A 41 -1.77 -25.03 -25.79
N VAL A 42 -1.86 -24.40 -26.96
CA VAL A 42 -0.81 -23.60 -27.57
C VAL A 42 -0.54 -22.36 -26.72
N TYR A 43 -1.53 -21.71 -26.12
CA TYR A 43 -1.27 -20.59 -25.19
C TYR A 43 -0.55 -21.03 -23.92
N SER A 44 -0.80 -22.24 -23.42
CA SER A 44 -0.05 -22.80 -22.29
C SER A 44 1.36 -23.32 -22.68
N GLU A 45 1.65 -23.51 -23.97
CA GLU A 45 2.92 -24.09 -24.45
C GLU A 45 3.75 -23.15 -25.35
N VAL A 46 3.22 -22.00 -25.78
CA VAL A 46 3.93 -21.04 -26.63
C VAL A 46 4.92 -20.26 -25.78
N LYS A 47 6.20 -20.59 -25.99
CA LYS A 47 7.30 -19.67 -25.71
C LYS A 47 7.11 -18.43 -26.58
N ILE A 48 6.68 -17.34 -25.96
CA ILE A 48 6.59 -16.03 -26.60
C ILE A 48 7.97 -15.68 -27.18
N PRO A 49 8.09 -15.44 -28.50
CA PRO A 49 9.37 -15.14 -29.14
C PRO A 49 10.03 -13.91 -28.55
N GLN A 50 11.37 -13.89 -28.55
CA GLN A 50 12.10 -12.89 -27.78
C GLN A 50 11.90 -11.41 -28.21
N SER A 51 11.27 -11.22 -29.36
CA SER A 51 11.12 -9.93 -30.04
C SER A 51 9.76 -9.27 -29.84
N ILE A 52 8.80 -9.94 -29.20
CA ILE A 52 7.51 -9.34 -28.91
C ILE A 52 7.62 -8.65 -27.56
N VAL A 53 7.72 -7.32 -27.60
CA VAL A 53 7.97 -6.49 -26.41
C VAL A 53 6.64 -6.12 -25.76
N ARG A 54 5.56 -5.89 -26.52
CA ARG A 54 4.27 -5.42 -25.98
C ARG A 54 3.06 -5.96 -26.74
N ILE A 55 2.04 -6.39 -25.99
CA ILE A 55 0.68 -6.62 -26.45
C ILE A 55 -0.12 -5.37 -26.12
N LEU A 56 -0.64 -4.66 -27.12
CA LEU A 56 -1.55 -3.55 -26.88
C LEU A 56 -2.97 -4.10 -26.70
N ILE A 57 -3.64 -3.74 -25.61
CA ILE A 57 -5.03 -4.11 -25.34
C ILE A 57 -5.92 -2.97 -25.79
N TYR A 58 -6.86 -3.28 -26.68
CA TYR A 58 -7.92 -2.36 -27.10
C TYR A 58 -9.29 -2.94 -26.72
N SER A 59 -10.19 -2.09 -26.25
CA SER A 59 -11.59 -2.40 -26.01
C SER A 59 -12.45 -1.46 -26.83
N LYS A 60 -13.21 -1.99 -27.80
CA LYS A 60 -14.08 -1.21 -28.71
C LYS A 60 -13.37 0.02 -29.27
N ASP A 61 -12.21 -0.22 -29.88
CA ASP A 61 -11.31 0.79 -30.48
C ASP A 61 -10.65 1.79 -29.51
N ASN A 62 -10.96 1.72 -28.20
CA ASN A 62 -10.24 2.49 -27.18
C ASN A 62 -9.05 1.73 -26.64
N TYR A 63 -7.90 2.40 -26.61
CA TYR A 63 -6.70 1.89 -25.96
C TYR A 63 -6.98 1.66 -24.47
N SER A 64 -6.85 0.41 -24.03
CA SER A 64 -7.14 -0.04 -22.66
C SER A 64 -5.86 -0.29 -21.85
N GLY A 65 -4.70 -0.32 -22.50
CA GLY A 65 -3.40 -0.53 -21.88
C GLY A 65 -2.49 -1.40 -22.75
N TYR A 66 -1.38 -1.86 -22.17
CA TYR A 66 -0.49 -2.82 -22.81
C TYR A 66 0.02 -3.85 -21.81
N ILE A 67 0.30 -5.06 -22.28
CA ILE A 67 1.04 -6.10 -21.56
C ILE A 67 2.43 -6.12 -22.16
N ASP A 68 3.44 -5.70 -21.40
CA ASP A 68 4.82 -5.88 -21.81
C ASP A 68 5.16 -7.38 -21.67
N ILE A 69 5.40 -8.05 -22.79
CA ILE A 69 5.72 -9.49 -22.86
C ILE A 69 7.17 -9.71 -23.29
N THR A 70 8.02 -8.69 -23.09
CA THR A 70 9.47 -8.81 -23.27
C THR A 70 9.94 -10.08 -22.55
N PRO A 71 10.79 -10.88 -23.17
CA PRO A 71 10.97 -12.28 -22.82
C PRO A 71 11.89 -12.35 -21.61
N MET A 72 11.24 -12.33 -20.46
CA MET A 72 11.45 -13.05 -19.21
C MET A 72 12.70 -13.95 -19.15
N GLY A 73 13.87 -13.31 -19.11
CA GLY A 73 15.11 -13.88 -18.59
C GLY A 73 15.72 -13.03 -17.47
N GLU A 74 15.32 -11.77 -17.32
CA GLU A 74 15.84 -10.83 -16.34
C GLU A 74 14.70 -9.87 -15.94
N ILE A 75 14.39 -9.81 -14.64
CA ILE A 75 13.48 -8.89 -13.91
C ILE A 75 12.82 -7.81 -14.78
N GLY A 76 11.55 -8.02 -15.15
CA GLY A 76 10.74 -7.03 -15.86
C GLY A 76 9.97 -6.15 -14.87
N ASP A 77 10.44 -4.92 -14.66
CA ASP A 77 9.69 -3.90 -13.94
C ASP A 77 8.54 -3.39 -14.83
N VAL A 78 7.30 -3.57 -14.40
CA VAL A 78 6.11 -3.08 -15.13
C VAL A 78 5.22 -2.27 -14.20
N HIS A 79 4.44 -1.34 -14.73
CA HIS A 79 3.42 -0.67 -13.95
C HIS A 79 2.06 -1.21 -14.39
N LEU A 80 1.33 -1.83 -13.47
CA LEU A 80 0.04 -2.45 -13.77
C LEU A 80 -1.10 -1.59 -13.27
N LYS A 81 -2.16 -1.52 -14.08
CA LYS A 81 -3.41 -0.88 -13.68
C LYS A 81 -4.21 -1.88 -12.82
N PRO A 82 -4.89 -1.42 -11.74
CA PRO A 82 -5.79 -2.28 -10.99
C PRO A 82 -6.86 -2.92 -11.90
N PRO A 83 -7.28 -4.17 -11.61
CA PRO A 83 -8.40 -4.80 -12.30
C PRO A 83 -9.67 -3.94 -12.24
N SER A 84 -10.50 -3.98 -13.28
CA SER A 84 -11.69 -3.11 -13.40
C SER A 84 -12.76 -3.32 -12.32
N TRP A 85 -12.69 -4.43 -11.59
CA TRP A 85 -13.57 -4.75 -10.46
C TRP A 85 -13.10 -4.12 -9.13
N MET A 86 -11.82 -3.75 -9.00
CA MET A 86 -11.29 -3.04 -7.83
C MET A 86 -11.67 -1.55 -7.90
N LYS A 87 -12.90 -1.24 -7.51
CA LYS A 87 -13.44 0.13 -7.53
C LYS A 87 -13.45 0.77 -6.15
N SER A 88 -13.07 2.05 -6.11
CA SER A 88 -13.33 2.95 -4.97
C SER A 88 -14.84 2.98 -4.66
N PRO A 89 -15.25 3.06 -3.38
CA PRO A 89 -14.46 3.21 -2.15
C PRO A 89 -13.88 1.91 -1.58
N TYR A 90 -14.38 0.76 -2.04
CA TYR A 90 -14.26 -0.51 -1.34
C TYR A 90 -12.89 -1.14 -1.56
N TYR A 91 -12.28 -0.82 -2.69
CA TYR A 91 -10.91 -1.13 -3.03
C TYR A 91 -10.18 0.17 -3.30
N TRP A 92 -9.06 0.35 -2.63
CA TRP A 92 -8.19 1.50 -2.85
C TRP A 92 -6.77 0.99 -3.04
N VAL A 93 -6.15 1.34 -4.16
CA VAL A 93 -4.75 1.01 -4.46
C VAL A 93 -3.95 2.31 -4.50
N THR A 94 -2.77 2.28 -3.87
CA THR A 94 -1.78 3.36 -3.89
C THR A 94 -1.39 3.67 -5.32
N CYS A 95 -1.95 4.73 -5.89
CA CYS A 95 -1.73 5.13 -7.27
C CYS A 95 -1.60 6.66 -7.34
N ASN A 96 -0.42 7.21 -7.05
CA ASN A 96 -0.13 8.61 -7.34
C ASN A 96 1.37 8.85 -7.55
N LYS A 97 1.90 8.35 -8.68
CA LYS A 97 3.12 8.90 -9.27
C LYS A 97 2.78 9.47 -10.64
N HIS A 98 3.24 10.69 -10.89
CA HIS A 98 3.36 11.19 -12.26
C HIS A 98 4.47 10.40 -12.94
N PHE A 99 4.11 9.47 -13.81
CA PHE A 99 5.08 8.76 -14.63
C PHE A 99 5.63 9.75 -15.67
N VAL A 100 6.91 10.13 -15.54
CA VAL A 100 7.67 10.82 -16.59
C VAL A 100 8.63 9.80 -17.19
N PRO A 101 8.28 9.12 -18.30
CA PRO A 101 9.20 8.20 -18.94
C PRO A 101 10.35 9.00 -19.54
N GLU A 102 11.56 8.85 -18.98
CA GLU A 102 12.76 9.51 -19.52
C GLU A 102 13.15 9.05 -20.94
N LYS A 103 12.45 8.05 -21.53
CA LYS A 103 12.78 7.50 -22.87
C LYS A 103 11.59 7.03 -23.71
N THR A 104 10.49 7.78 -23.81
CA THR A 104 9.52 7.54 -24.89
C THR A 104 9.20 8.79 -25.70
N LEU A 105 9.29 8.62 -27.02
CA LEU A 105 8.94 9.59 -28.06
C LEU A 105 7.43 9.94 -28.01
N ARG A 106 7.04 10.86 -27.12
CA ARG A 106 5.76 11.66 -27.08
C ARG A 106 4.42 10.88 -26.92
N PRO A 107 3.30 11.53 -26.52
CA PRO A 107 3.02 12.97 -26.36
C PRO A 107 2.84 13.47 -24.92
N GLU A 108 2.86 14.80 -24.79
CA GLU A 108 2.75 15.63 -23.59
C GLU A 108 1.34 15.59 -22.92
N SER A 109 0.65 14.45 -22.92
CA SER A 109 -0.57 14.32 -22.11
C SER A 109 -0.18 13.96 -20.68
N LYS A 110 -0.46 14.88 -19.76
CA LYS A 110 -0.39 14.68 -18.30
C LYS A 110 -1.49 13.72 -17.82
N GLU A 111 -1.63 12.55 -18.44
CA GLU A 111 -2.54 11.52 -17.94
C GLU A 111 -1.89 10.81 -16.75
N THR A 112 -2.48 10.99 -15.57
CA THR A 112 -2.14 10.22 -14.38
C THR A 112 -2.59 8.77 -14.63
N ILE A 113 -1.66 7.89 -14.96
CA ILE A 113 -1.95 6.45 -15.07
C ILE A 113 -1.95 5.87 -13.65
N GLU A 114 -3.11 5.45 -13.17
CA GLU A 114 -3.25 4.72 -11.90
C GLU A 114 -2.58 3.35 -12.04
N CYS A 115 -1.36 3.22 -11.55
CA CYS A 115 -0.62 1.97 -11.64
C CYS A 115 0.33 1.74 -10.47
N VAL A 116 0.54 0.47 -10.13
CA VAL A 116 1.50 0.01 -9.12
C VAL A 116 2.66 -0.71 -9.80
N PRO A 117 3.89 -0.55 -9.29
CA PRO A 117 5.02 -1.29 -9.80
C PRO A 117 4.83 -2.79 -9.56
N TYR A 118 5.26 -3.58 -10.53
CA TYR A 118 5.18 -5.02 -10.58
C TYR A 118 6.56 -5.61 -10.80
N SER A 119 6.87 -6.64 -10.02
CA SER A 119 8.05 -7.49 -10.18
C SER A 119 7.62 -8.92 -9.92
N HIS A 120 8.04 -9.82 -10.81
CA HIS A 120 7.82 -11.26 -10.70
C HIS A 120 9.15 -11.98 -10.52
N VAL A 121 9.16 -12.99 -9.67
CA VAL A 121 10.27 -13.93 -9.49
C VAL A 121 10.02 -15.13 -10.39
N THR A 122 10.94 -15.43 -11.32
CA THR A 122 10.79 -16.61 -12.20
C THR A 122 10.90 -17.92 -11.42
N ASP A 123 10.17 -18.94 -11.87
CA ASP A 123 10.16 -20.28 -11.26
C ASP A 123 11.57 -20.82 -11.01
N GLY A 124 11.86 -21.16 -9.74
CA GLY A 124 13.13 -21.78 -9.31
C GLY A 124 14.02 -20.92 -8.40
N GLU A 125 13.74 -19.63 -8.24
CA GLU A 125 14.48 -18.77 -7.29
C GLU A 125 13.86 -18.84 -5.88
N ILE A 126 14.56 -19.51 -4.96
CA ILE A 126 14.14 -19.65 -3.55
C ILE A 126 14.85 -18.61 -2.69
N GLY A 127 14.12 -17.98 -1.76
CA GLY A 127 14.71 -17.07 -0.77
C GLY A 127 14.93 -15.63 -1.26
N VAL A 128 14.24 -15.22 -2.34
CA VAL A 128 14.38 -13.89 -2.95
C VAL A 128 13.18 -12.95 -2.69
N CYS A 129 12.13 -13.42 -2.01
CA CYS A 129 10.90 -12.65 -1.82
C CYS A 129 11.15 -11.30 -1.12
N ALA A 130 12.00 -11.28 -0.10
CA ALA A 130 12.36 -10.06 0.64
C ALA A 130 13.04 -9.00 -0.26
N GLN A 131 13.94 -9.43 -1.14
CA GLN A 131 14.71 -8.56 -2.03
C GLN A 131 13.81 -7.86 -3.04
N HIS A 132 12.91 -8.63 -3.66
CA HIS A 132 11.96 -8.10 -4.64
C HIS A 132 10.90 -7.21 -3.97
N SER A 133 10.41 -7.60 -2.79
CA SER A 133 9.48 -6.77 -2.02
C SER A 133 10.12 -5.43 -1.65
N VAL A 134 11.36 -5.42 -1.13
CA VAL A 134 12.11 -4.18 -0.87
C VAL A 134 12.25 -3.34 -2.13
N ARG A 135 12.65 -3.95 -3.26
CA ARG A 135 12.76 -3.23 -4.54
C ARG A 135 11.43 -2.56 -4.93
N LEU A 136 10.31 -3.26 -4.82
CA LEU A 136 8.99 -2.74 -5.15
C LEU A 136 8.56 -1.56 -4.28
N ALA A 137 8.84 -1.65 -2.97
CA ALA A 137 8.64 -0.52 -2.08
C ALA A 137 9.48 0.69 -2.53
N LEU A 138 10.74 0.47 -2.94
CA LEU A 138 11.61 1.52 -3.46
C LEU A 138 11.17 2.08 -4.82
N MET A 139 10.53 1.29 -5.68
CA MET A 139 9.98 1.77 -6.96
C MET A 139 8.92 2.85 -6.76
N ASN A 140 8.12 2.73 -5.71
CA ASN A 140 7.13 3.74 -5.33
C ASN A 140 7.77 5.04 -4.81
N LEU A 141 9.00 4.99 -4.30
CA LEU A 141 9.62 6.13 -3.62
C LEU A 141 10.69 6.83 -4.47
N LEU A 142 11.55 6.07 -5.13
CA LEU A 142 12.75 6.60 -5.79
C LEU A 142 12.50 6.88 -7.27
N GLN A 143 13.27 7.82 -7.82
CA GLN A 143 13.35 8.04 -9.28
C GLN A 143 14.27 6.99 -9.93
N ARG A 144 15.44 6.75 -9.33
CA ARG A 144 16.33 5.64 -9.69
C ARG A 144 16.18 4.51 -8.67
N VAL A 145 15.68 3.37 -9.13
CA VAL A 145 15.43 2.21 -8.27
C VAL A 145 16.60 1.23 -8.35
N PRO A 146 17.27 0.90 -7.23
CA PRO A 146 18.34 -0.09 -7.20
C PRO A 146 17.84 -1.48 -7.61
N THR A 147 18.56 -2.14 -8.52
CA THR A 147 18.29 -3.52 -8.97
C THR A 147 18.42 -4.53 -7.83
N VAL A 148 17.77 -5.70 -7.94
CA VAL A 148 17.92 -6.77 -6.92
C VAL A 148 19.38 -7.17 -6.69
N PRO A 149 20.24 -7.30 -7.72
CA PRO A 149 21.68 -7.51 -7.50
C PRO A 149 22.37 -6.36 -6.76
N GLU A 150 22.05 -5.09 -7.05
CA GLU A 150 22.59 -3.95 -6.30
C GLU A 150 22.16 -3.98 -4.82
N LEU A 151 20.88 -4.23 -4.55
CA LEU A 151 20.34 -4.38 -3.20
C LEU A 151 21.03 -5.54 -2.46
N THR A 152 21.20 -6.69 -3.12
CA THR A 152 21.83 -7.88 -2.56
C THR A 152 23.31 -7.65 -2.28
N PHE A 153 24.01 -6.95 -3.16
CA PHE A 153 25.39 -6.55 -2.94
C PHE A 153 25.53 -5.61 -1.73
N TRP A 154 24.64 -4.63 -1.58
CA TRP A 154 24.63 -3.73 -0.41
C TRP A 154 24.33 -4.50 0.88
N ALA A 155 23.35 -5.38 0.83
CA ALA A 155 22.97 -6.24 1.94
C ALA A 155 24.16 -7.10 2.39
N ASN A 156 24.80 -7.84 1.48
CA ASN A 156 25.95 -8.70 1.79
C ASN A 156 27.15 -7.96 2.38
N ARG A 157 27.36 -6.70 1.99
CA ARG A 157 28.49 -5.92 2.48
C ARG A 157 28.30 -5.45 3.92
N ARG A 158 27.06 -5.27 4.39
CA ARG A 158 26.79 -4.45 5.60
C ARG A 158 25.64 -4.93 6.49
N ALA A 159 24.59 -5.51 5.92
CA ALA A 159 23.36 -5.81 6.65
C ALA A 159 23.18 -7.31 6.91
N LEU A 160 23.55 -8.17 5.96
CA LEU A 160 23.31 -9.61 6.09
C LEU A 160 24.30 -10.25 7.07
N HIS A 161 23.73 -10.96 8.05
CA HIS A 161 24.50 -11.86 8.89
C HIS A 161 25.15 -12.95 8.00
N GLY A 162 26.47 -13.09 8.11
CA GLY A 162 27.28 -13.99 7.28
C GLY A 162 27.86 -13.37 5.99
N GLY A 163 27.42 -12.18 5.61
CA GLY A 163 27.91 -11.44 4.44
C GLY A 163 27.96 -12.28 3.16
N PHE A 164 29.01 -12.09 2.34
CA PHE A 164 29.18 -12.81 1.06
C PHE A 164 29.28 -14.34 1.18
N ASN A 165 29.49 -14.89 2.39
CA ASN A 165 29.56 -16.33 2.62
C ASN A 165 28.19 -16.95 2.94
N ARG A 166 27.13 -16.15 3.02
CA ARG A 166 25.76 -16.62 3.27
C ARG A 166 25.25 -17.41 2.05
N SER A 167 24.56 -18.52 2.31
CA SER A 167 23.89 -19.28 1.25
C SER A 167 22.74 -18.49 0.65
N GLN A 168 22.61 -18.53 -0.68
CA GLN A 168 21.58 -17.80 -1.44
C GLN A 168 20.15 -18.29 -1.14
N ILE A 169 19.99 -19.50 -0.60
CA ILE A 169 18.68 -20.04 -0.20
C ILE A 169 18.17 -19.44 1.11
N VAL A 170 19.01 -18.73 1.87
CA VAL A 170 18.66 -18.11 3.14
C VAL A 170 18.14 -16.70 2.88
N GLY A 171 16.82 -16.54 2.89
CA GLY A 171 16.13 -15.25 2.75
C GLY A 171 16.48 -14.24 3.84
N TRP A 172 16.00 -13.00 3.72
CA TRP A 172 16.34 -11.90 4.63
C TRP A 172 15.42 -11.81 5.85
N THR A 173 15.96 -11.42 7.00
CA THR A 173 15.15 -11.08 8.17
C THR A 173 14.51 -9.69 8.02
N ALA A 174 13.50 -9.38 8.83
CA ALA A 174 12.89 -8.04 8.83
C ALA A 174 13.87 -6.92 9.24
N GLU A 175 14.84 -7.22 10.10
CA GLU A 175 15.93 -6.31 10.44
C GLU A 175 16.83 -6.05 9.22
N GLU A 176 17.24 -7.10 8.53
CA GLU A 176 18.05 -7.01 7.31
C GLU A 176 17.33 -6.23 6.20
N MET A 177 16.02 -6.46 6.01
CA MET A 177 15.21 -5.67 5.08
C MET A 177 15.16 -4.19 5.47
N THR A 178 15.00 -3.89 6.75
CA THR A 178 14.96 -2.50 7.27
C THR A 178 16.29 -1.79 7.05
N ASP A 179 17.40 -2.46 7.32
CA ASP A 179 18.75 -1.91 7.16
C ASP A 179 19.09 -1.65 5.69
N VAL A 180 18.78 -2.61 4.81
CA VAL A 180 18.99 -2.47 3.36
C VAL A 180 18.17 -1.32 2.81
N MET A 181 16.90 -1.24 3.19
CA MET A 181 16.02 -0.18 2.76
C MET A 181 16.50 1.17 3.27
N SER A 182 16.86 1.26 4.55
CA SER A 182 17.45 2.45 5.16
C SER A 182 18.71 2.91 4.42
N GLU A 183 19.61 2.02 4.02
CA GLU A 183 20.79 2.41 3.23
C GLU A 183 20.43 2.82 1.80
N ALA A 184 19.54 2.06 1.14
CA ALA A 184 19.09 2.35 -0.22
C ALA A 184 18.47 3.75 -0.31
N ILE A 185 17.75 4.15 0.73
CA ILE A 185 17.04 5.42 0.78
C ILE A 185 17.78 6.55 1.51
N ARG A 186 18.81 6.27 2.31
CA ARG A 186 19.60 7.31 3.01
C ARG A 186 20.25 8.28 2.05
N ARG A 187 20.62 7.82 0.85
CA ARG A 187 21.15 8.67 -0.23
C ARG A 187 20.08 9.60 -0.83
N GLU A 188 18.83 9.21 -0.73
CA GLU A 188 17.67 9.85 -1.36
C GLU A 188 16.74 10.54 -0.33
N GLY A 189 17.12 10.54 0.95
CA GLY A 189 16.42 11.26 2.01
C GLY A 189 15.22 10.56 2.65
N PHE A 190 15.17 9.22 2.69
CA PHE A 190 14.15 8.49 3.45
C PHE A 190 14.75 7.75 4.67
N THR A 191 13.87 7.13 5.45
CA THR A 191 14.11 6.22 6.59
C THR A 191 13.01 5.15 6.60
N ALA A 192 13.03 4.21 7.55
CA ALA A 192 11.98 3.21 7.70
C ALA A 192 11.50 3.09 9.15
N PHE A 193 10.19 3.01 9.33
CA PHE A 193 9.60 2.55 10.58
C PHE A 193 9.39 1.05 10.51
N ARG A 194 9.71 0.34 11.60
CA ARG A 194 9.46 -1.09 11.72
C ARG A 194 8.49 -1.34 12.86
N TYR A 195 7.48 -2.13 12.57
CA TYR A 195 6.53 -2.68 13.51
C TYR A 195 6.72 -4.19 13.55
N SER A 196 6.86 -4.75 14.74
CA SER A 196 7.11 -6.16 14.97
C SER A 196 6.22 -6.64 16.11
N ASN A 197 5.84 -7.91 16.08
CA ASN A 197 5.30 -8.58 17.26
C ASN A 197 6.48 -9.12 18.10
N PRO A 198 6.97 -8.39 19.13
CA PRO A 198 8.09 -8.87 19.93
C PRO A 198 7.68 -10.15 20.65
N LYS A 199 8.35 -11.26 20.35
CA LYS A 199 8.10 -12.56 20.98
C LYS A 199 9.13 -12.82 22.09
N CYS A 200 8.70 -13.47 23.16
CA CYS A 200 9.58 -13.95 24.20
C CYS A 200 10.54 -15.00 23.60
N PRO A 201 11.87 -14.87 23.77
CA PRO A 201 12.83 -15.84 23.22
C PRO A 201 12.64 -17.27 23.76
N LYS A 202 12.02 -17.42 24.95
CA LYS A 202 11.83 -18.72 25.60
C LYS A 202 10.50 -19.38 25.26
N CYS A 203 9.38 -18.69 25.45
CA CYS A 203 8.04 -19.26 25.25
C CYS A 203 7.40 -18.89 23.90
N ARG A 204 8.03 -18.00 23.11
CA ARG A 204 7.52 -17.48 21.83
C ARG A 204 6.19 -16.72 21.91
N GLU A 205 5.65 -16.50 23.11
CA GLU A 205 4.48 -15.66 23.31
C GLU A 205 4.81 -14.18 23.03
N VAL A 206 3.83 -13.44 22.52
CA VAL A 206 3.97 -12.00 22.26
C VAL A 206 4.10 -11.25 23.58
N LEU A 207 5.16 -10.46 23.71
CA LEU A 207 5.40 -9.63 24.88
C LEU A 207 4.39 -8.46 24.92
N PRO A 208 3.67 -8.27 26.04
CA PRO A 208 2.74 -7.16 26.17
C PRO A 208 3.47 -5.84 26.45
N ASN A 209 4.51 -5.85 27.29
CA ASN A 209 5.23 -4.68 27.78
C ASN A 209 6.75 -4.92 27.78
N VAL A 210 7.56 -3.86 27.64
CA VAL A 210 8.97 -3.85 28.02
C VAL A 210 9.11 -3.13 29.36
N ILE A 211 9.95 -3.67 30.24
CA ILE A 211 10.27 -3.07 31.53
C ILE A 211 11.67 -2.48 31.44
N CYS A 212 11.80 -1.17 31.70
CA CYS A 212 13.12 -0.55 31.81
C CYS A 212 13.83 -1.09 33.07
N THR A 213 14.98 -1.75 32.88
CA THR A 213 15.74 -2.33 33.99
C THR A 213 16.33 -1.29 34.95
N ALA A 214 16.49 -0.04 34.49
CA ALA A 214 17.06 1.04 35.29
C ALA A 214 16.03 1.76 36.17
N CYS A 215 14.82 2.03 35.66
CA CYS A 215 13.80 2.79 36.38
C CYS A 215 12.51 2.01 36.67
N GLY A 216 12.40 0.76 36.22
CA GLY A 216 11.22 -0.08 36.41
C GLY A 216 9.98 0.34 35.61
N SER A 217 10.09 1.37 34.76
CA SER A 217 8.94 1.85 33.99
C SER A 217 8.51 0.78 32.97
N GLU A 218 7.23 0.41 33.01
CA GLU A 218 6.63 -0.43 31.98
C GLU A 218 6.19 0.42 30.79
N THR A 219 6.57 -0.02 29.59
CA THR A 219 6.19 0.59 28.33
C THR A 219 5.40 -0.44 27.51
N PRO A 220 4.11 -0.21 27.22
CA PRO A 220 3.30 -1.14 26.43
C PRO A 220 3.90 -1.33 25.04
N LEU A 221 4.11 -2.55 24.56
CA LEU A 221 4.65 -2.79 23.22
C LEU A 221 3.59 -2.74 22.13
N SER A 222 2.33 -2.46 22.49
CA SER A 222 1.23 -2.36 21.53
C SER A 222 1.48 -1.33 20.42
N PHE A 223 2.22 -0.25 20.70
CA PHE A 223 2.58 0.75 19.68
C PHE A 223 3.64 0.27 18.69
N LEU A 224 4.36 -0.82 18.99
CA LEU A 224 5.32 -1.43 18.07
C LEU A 224 4.71 -2.52 17.20
N ARG A 225 3.43 -2.87 17.39
CA ARG A 225 2.81 -4.00 16.68
C ARG A 225 2.32 -3.59 15.28
N PRO A 226 2.37 -4.50 14.30
CA PRO A 226 1.80 -4.30 12.96
C PRO A 226 0.27 -4.45 13.00
N THR A 227 -0.43 -3.53 13.66
CA THR A 227 -1.89 -3.57 13.72
C THR A 227 -2.52 -3.23 12.38
N LYS A 228 -3.75 -3.67 12.16
CA LYS A 228 -4.52 -3.37 10.94
C LYS A 228 -4.59 -1.87 10.68
N GLU A 229 -4.83 -1.09 11.73
CA GLU A 229 -4.94 0.36 11.64
C GLU A 229 -3.59 1.04 11.36
N ASN A 230 -2.49 0.53 11.95
CA ASN A 230 -1.15 1.05 11.69
C ASN A 230 -0.78 0.87 10.22
N ILE A 231 -1.00 -0.32 9.67
CA ILE A 231 -0.72 -0.62 8.25
C ILE A 231 -1.63 0.23 7.34
N TYR A 232 -2.94 0.25 7.66
CA TYR A 232 -3.93 1.03 6.91
C TYR A 232 -3.55 2.51 6.80
N ALA A 233 -3.11 3.15 7.89
CA ALA A 233 -2.78 4.57 7.89
C ALA A 233 -1.70 4.91 6.84
N TYR A 234 -0.67 4.07 6.68
CA TYR A 234 0.37 4.29 5.69
C TYR A 234 -0.07 3.94 4.27
N ILE A 235 -0.77 2.82 4.10
CA ILE A 235 -1.32 2.44 2.80
C ILE A 235 -2.23 3.57 2.31
N GLU A 236 -3.20 4.02 3.12
CA GLU A 236 -4.11 5.12 2.82
C GLU A 236 -3.42 6.47 2.51
N SER A 237 -2.16 6.61 2.93
CA SER A 237 -1.31 7.78 2.63
C SER A 237 -0.60 7.67 1.28
N GLY A 238 -0.74 6.54 0.58
CA GLY A 238 -0.01 6.23 -0.63
C GLY A 238 1.42 5.77 -0.38
N ILE A 239 1.70 5.20 0.80
CA ILE A 239 3.02 4.67 1.16
C ILE A 239 2.92 3.13 1.15
N PRO A 240 3.73 2.42 0.33
CA PRO A 240 3.74 0.97 0.35
C PRO A 240 4.25 0.45 1.69
N VAL A 241 3.71 -0.67 2.15
CA VAL A 241 4.12 -1.29 3.42
C VAL A 241 4.65 -2.68 3.15
N LEU A 242 5.87 -2.99 3.56
CA LEU A 242 6.41 -4.33 3.48
C LEU A 242 5.85 -5.17 4.63
N LEU A 243 5.26 -6.31 4.30
CA LEU A 243 4.60 -7.19 5.26
C LEU A 243 5.41 -8.49 5.38
N GLY A 244 5.80 -8.84 6.59
CA GLY A 244 6.43 -10.12 6.89
C GLY A 244 5.41 -11.11 7.44
N ILE A 245 5.34 -12.27 6.79
CA ILE A 245 4.46 -13.38 7.12
C ILE A 245 5.31 -14.50 7.72
N GLU A 246 4.92 -15.02 8.89
CA GLU A 246 5.70 -16.06 9.57
C GLU A 246 5.64 -17.41 8.84
N ARG A 247 4.46 -17.74 8.27
CA ARG A 247 4.19 -18.98 7.55
C ARG A 247 3.43 -18.66 6.26
N ALA A 248 4.05 -18.94 5.11
CA ALA A 248 3.43 -18.68 3.81
C ALA A 248 2.15 -19.49 3.59
N GLY A 249 2.05 -20.71 4.11
CA GLY A 249 0.83 -21.52 4.08
C GLY A 249 -0.34 -20.95 4.89
N ASP A 250 -0.19 -19.83 5.60
CA ASP A 250 -1.32 -19.09 6.16
C ASP A 250 -1.99 -18.16 5.14
N LEU A 251 -1.38 -17.98 3.95
CA LEU A 251 -1.91 -17.16 2.87
C LEU A 251 -2.91 -17.96 2.01
N PRO A 252 -4.07 -17.38 1.65
CA PRO A 252 -5.14 -18.11 0.93
C PRO A 252 -4.76 -18.73 -0.42
N TRP A 253 -3.70 -18.23 -1.06
CA TRP A 253 -3.24 -18.67 -2.38
C TRP A 253 -1.99 -19.55 -2.33
N TRP A 254 -1.49 -19.88 -1.14
CA TRP A 254 -0.35 -20.77 -0.94
C TRP A 254 -0.82 -22.13 -0.43
N ASP A 255 0.02 -23.15 -0.63
CA ASP A 255 -0.22 -24.49 -0.06
C ASP A 255 -0.01 -24.46 1.46
N ASP A 256 -1.01 -24.92 2.21
CA ASP A 256 -1.01 -24.99 3.67
C ASP A 256 0.23 -25.72 4.24
N SER A 257 0.83 -26.63 3.48
CA SER A 257 2.03 -27.38 3.88
C SER A 257 3.32 -26.53 3.93
N ILE A 258 3.30 -25.30 3.41
CA ILE A 258 4.47 -24.43 3.34
C ILE A 258 4.68 -23.71 4.68
N GLU A 259 5.69 -24.16 5.43
CA GLU A 259 6.06 -23.66 6.76
C GLU A 259 7.05 -22.47 6.72
N GLY A 260 7.54 -22.07 5.55
CA GLY A 260 8.53 -21.00 5.41
C GLY A 260 7.94 -19.60 5.55
N GLY A 261 8.73 -18.65 6.06
CA GLY A 261 8.34 -17.24 6.09
C GLY A 261 8.30 -16.60 4.71
N HIS A 262 7.47 -15.58 4.53
CA HIS A 262 7.27 -14.89 3.25
C HIS A 262 7.20 -13.37 3.41
N ALA A 263 7.53 -12.63 2.36
CA ALA A 263 7.52 -11.17 2.35
C ALA A 263 6.64 -10.64 1.21
N LEU A 264 5.68 -9.78 1.56
CA LEU A 264 4.71 -9.17 0.65
C LEU A 264 4.82 -7.64 0.68
N VAL A 265 4.17 -6.96 -0.26
CA VAL A 265 4.02 -5.50 -0.24
C VAL A 265 2.55 -5.12 -0.19
N GLY A 266 2.09 -4.55 0.91
CA GLY A 266 0.80 -3.87 1.00
C GLY A 266 0.79 -2.63 0.11
N ILE A 267 -0.07 -2.66 -0.89
CA ILE A 267 -0.22 -1.60 -1.90
C ILE A 267 -1.60 -0.96 -1.86
N GLY A 268 -2.55 -1.56 -1.15
CA GLY A 268 -3.91 -1.06 -1.08
C GLY A 268 -4.67 -1.65 0.11
N HIS A 269 -5.89 -1.20 0.31
CA HIS A 269 -6.76 -1.67 1.40
C HIS A 269 -8.16 -1.93 0.88
N THR A 270 -8.91 -2.72 1.66
CA THR A 270 -10.33 -2.94 1.46
C THR A 270 -11.13 -2.41 2.64
N LEU A 271 -12.29 -1.82 2.35
CA LEU A 271 -13.20 -1.26 3.35
C LEU A 271 -14.56 -1.96 3.33
N SER A 272 -15.17 -2.08 4.50
CA SER A 272 -16.59 -2.43 4.64
C SER A 272 -17.48 -1.24 4.28
N ASN A 273 -18.79 -1.49 4.14
CA ASN A 273 -19.79 -0.42 3.95
C ASN A 273 -19.85 0.59 5.12
N LYS A 274 -19.27 0.23 6.28
CA LYS A 274 -19.15 1.10 7.46
C LYS A 274 -17.81 1.83 7.53
N GLY A 275 -16.99 1.74 6.49
CA GLY A 275 -15.66 2.36 6.45
C GLY A 275 -14.61 1.67 7.32
N GLU A 276 -14.88 0.43 7.78
CA GLU A 276 -13.93 -0.36 8.57
C GLU A 276 -12.98 -1.12 7.64
N VAL A 277 -11.70 -1.21 8.01
CA VAL A 277 -10.70 -1.95 7.23
C VAL A 277 -10.98 -3.45 7.32
N THR A 278 -11.24 -4.08 6.18
CA THR A 278 -11.55 -5.52 6.06
C THR A 278 -10.36 -6.33 5.55
N GLY A 279 -9.33 -5.69 5.02
CA GLY A 279 -8.24 -6.37 4.34
C GLY A 279 -7.23 -5.44 3.69
N PHE A 280 -6.19 -6.05 3.12
CA PHE A 280 -5.17 -5.37 2.35
C PHE A 280 -5.05 -5.96 0.95
N ILE A 281 -4.82 -5.09 -0.03
CA ILE A 281 -4.40 -5.48 -1.36
C ILE A 281 -2.88 -5.55 -1.32
N VAL A 282 -2.34 -6.71 -1.64
CA VAL A 282 -0.90 -6.99 -1.53
C VAL A 282 -0.33 -7.45 -2.86
N HIS A 283 0.90 -7.03 -3.12
CA HIS A 283 1.72 -7.58 -4.18
C HIS A 283 2.56 -8.72 -3.59
N ASP A 284 2.38 -9.91 -4.13
CA ASP A 284 3.21 -11.08 -3.88
C ASP A 284 4.08 -11.35 -5.10
N VAL A 285 5.40 -11.22 -4.93
CA VAL A 285 6.40 -11.34 -6.00
C VAL A 285 6.49 -12.76 -6.57
N SER A 286 5.96 -13.74 -5.86
CA SER A 286 5.87 -15.14 -6.29
C SER A 286 4.56 -15.45 -7.02
N THR A 287 3.66 -14.47 -7.19
CA THR A 287 2.38 -14.67 -7.90
C THR A 287 1.88 -13.34 -8.53
N TYR A 288 0.56 -13.14 -8.57
CA TYR A 288 -0.14 -12.01 -9.16
C TYR A 288 -0.09 -10.72 -8.28
N PRO A 289 -0.05 -9.51 -8.88
CA PRO A 289 0.19 -8.24 -8.16
C PRO A 289 -0.93 -7.69 -7.27
N TYR A 290 -2.08 -8.34 -7.24
CA TYR A 290 -3.29 -7.81 -6.60
C TYR A 290 -3.99 -8.88 -5.79
N GLN A 291 -3.22 -9.58 -4.96
CA GLN A 291 -3.80 -10.51 -4.02
C GLN A 291 -4.55 -9.74 -2.94
N VAL A 292 -5.71 -10.27 -2.53
CA VAL A 292 -6.51 -9.64 -1.47
C VAL A 292 -6.37 -10.48 -0.22
N LEU A 293 -5.70 -9.90 0.77
CA LEU A 293 -5.55 -10.46 2.10
C LEU A 293 -6.72 -9.94 2.96
N GLN A 294 -7.84 -10.66 2.94
CA GLN A 294 -9.12 -10.21 3.50
C GLN A 294 -9.63 -11.10 4.64
N GLU A 295 -10.17 -10.47 5.68
CA GLU A 295 -10.85 -11.17 6.77
C GLU A 295 -12.34 -11.43 6.45
N PRO A 296 -12.92 -12.52 7.01
CA PRO A 296 -12.25 -13.57 7.80
C PRO A 296 -11.47 -14.55 6.90
N PHE A 297 -10.35 -15.06 7.40
CA PHE A 297 -9.62 -16.13 6.73
C PHE A 297 -10.27 -17.49 6.98
N GLU A 298 -10.17 -18.41 6.01
CA GLU A 298 -10.69 -19.77 6.15
C GLU A 298 -10.04 -20.53 7.32
N ASN A 299 -8.77 -20.23 7.60
CA ASN A 299 -8.02 -20.80 8.72
C ASN A 299 -8.37 -20.19 10.10
N GLY A 300 -9.32 -19.23 10.14
CA GLY A 300 -9.80 -18.60 11.38
C GLY A 300 -8.83 -17.59 12.01
N LYS A 301 -7.66 -17.36 11.41
CA LYS A 301 -6.70 -16.34 11.87
C LYS A 301 -7.17 -14.95 11.47
N SER A 302 -6.67 -13.93 12.15
CA SER A 302 -6.80 -12.52 11.81
C SER A 302 -5.58 -12.00 11.03
N LEU A 303 -5.71 -10.82 10.43
CA LEU A 303 -4.59 -10.12 9.77
C LEU A 303 -3.41 -9.91 10.71
N GLU A 304 -3.69 -9.59 11.97
CA GLU A 304 -2.66 -9.28 12.98
C GLU A 304 -1.94 -10.54 13.51
N GLU A 305 -2.53 -11.72 13.29
CA GLU A 305 -1.89 -13.02 13.55
C GLU A 305 -1.04 -13.48 12.37
N ILE A 306 -1.45 -13.18 11.14
CA ILE A 306 -0.71 -13.55 9.92
C ILE A 306 0.45 -12.59 9.65
N ILE A 307 0.25 -11.29 9.84
CA ILE A 307 1.24 -10.24 9.62
C ILE A 307 2.01 -10.01 10.93
N VAL A 308 3.24 -10.52 11.00
CA VAL A 308 4.08 -10.43 12.22
C VAL A 308 5.09 -9.29 12.17
N GLU A 309 5.33 -8.75 10.98
CA GLU A 309 6.24 -7.62 10.73
C GLU A 309 5.60 -6.68 9.72
N ALA A 310 5.77 -5.37 9.92
CA ALA A 310 5.46 -4.35 8.92
C ALA A 310 6.59 -3.32 8.87
N ILE A 311 7.14 -3.07 7.68
CA ILE A 311 8.20 -2.08 7.47
C ILE A 311 7.67 -1.01 6.52
N VAL A 312 7.71 0.23 6.98
CA VAL A 312 7.14 1.39 6.30
C VAL A 312 8.26 2.36 5.93
N PRO A 313 8.61 2.49 4.65
CA PRO A 313 9.56 3.50 4.22
C PRO A 313 8.91 4.90 4.19
N VAL A 314 9.52 5.87 4.85
CA VAL A 314 9.02 7.25 5.00
C VAL A 314 10.13 8.25 4.80
N TYR A 315 9.83 9.49 4.40
CA TYR A 315 10.86 10.54 4.31
C TYR A 315 11.60 10.71 5.64
N ARG A 316 12.91 11.00 5.61
CA ARG A 316 13.75 11.12 6.82
C ARG A 316 13.29 12.21 7.80
N GLU A 317 12.57 13.20 7.28
CA GLU A 317 12.00 14.31 8.04
C GLU A 317 10.81 13.84 8.90
N ILE A 318 10.21 12.69 8.55
CA ILE A 318 9.12 12.08 9.29
C ILE A 318 9.71 11.27 10.45
N VAL A 319 9.55 11.80 11.66
CA VAL A 319 10.04 11.21 12.91
C VAL A 319 8.90 10.66 13.75
N ILE A 320 7.70 11.25 13.63
CA ILE A 320 6.51 10.84 14.37
C ILE A 320 5.77 9.76 13.58
N ASN A 321 5.76 8.55 14.15
CA ASN A 321 5.04 7.42 13.58
C ASN A 321 3.53 7.49 13.89
N TYR A 322 2.74 6.66 13.20
CA TYR A 322 1.29 6.70 13.31
C TYR A 322 0.75 6.47 14.74
N PRO A 323 1.17 5.43 15.50
CA PRO A 323 0.67 5.22 16.87
C PRO A 323 0.85 6.44 17.77
N TYR A 324 1.99 7.11 17.66
CA TYR A 324 2.27 8.30 18.46
C TYR A 324 1.38 9.48 18.03
N ALA A 325 1.25 9.73 16.72
CA ALA A 325 0.36 10.76 16.20
C ALA A 325 -1.10 10.51 16.59
N LYS A 326 -1.53 9.24 16.56
CA LYS A 326 -2.87 8.81 16.98
C LYS A 326 -3.11 9.12 18.44
N GLU A 327 -2.14 8.85 19.33
CA GLU A 327 -2.29 9.16 20.76
C GLU A 327 -2.54 10.66 20.99
N LEU A 328 -1.83 11.53 20.27
CA LEU A 328 -2.04 12.99 20.33
C LEU A 328 -3.41 13.39 19.77
N ALA A 329 -3.80 12.83 18.63
CA ALA A 329 -5.09 13.12 18.02
C ALA A 329 -6.27 12.64 18.90
N LEU A 330 -6.15 11.46 19.51
CA LEU A 330 -7.19 10.88 20.37
C LEU A 330 -7.49 11.74 21.60
N LYS A 331 -6.53 12.51 22.12
CA LYS A 331 -6.78 13.47 23.22
C LYS A 331 -7.83 14.52 22.80
N ILE A 332 -7.85 14.90 21.53
CA ILE A 332 -8.80 15.85 20.95
C ILE A 332 -10.09 15.12 20.53
N ILE A 333 -9.95 14.02 19.79
CA ILE A 333 -11.08 13.25 19.24
C ILE A 333 -12.00 12.74 20.36
N ASN A 334 -11.43 12.19 21.44
CA ASN A 334 -12.21 11.66 22.56
C ASN A 334 -12.90 12.76 23.38
N ALA A 335 -12.25 13.93 23.53
CA ALA A 335 -12.86 15.07 24.20
C ALA A 335 -14.15 15.53 23.50
N ASN A 336 -14.23 15.33 22.18
CA ASN A 336 -15.37 15.72 21.34
C ASN A 336 -16.28 14.53 20.96
N LYS A 337 -16.12 13.36 21.62
CA LYS A 337 -16.93 12.14 21.42
C LYS A 337 -17.02 11.68 19.96
N ILE A 338 -15.96 11.91 19.18
CA ILE A 338 -15.88 11.50 17.79
C ILE A 338 -15.66 10.00 17.70
N GLN A 339 -16.41 9.32 16.83
CA GLN A 339 -16.38 7.86 16.70
C GLN A 339 -15.66 7.36 15.45
N GLN A 340 -15.51 8.19 14.41
CA GLN A 340 -14.97 7.77 13.12
C GLN A 340 -13.99 8.79 12.57
N TYR A 341 -12.80 8.31 12.18
CA TYR A 341 -11.79 9.11 11.52
C TYR A 341 -11.07 8.31 10.42
N ARG A 342 -10.41 9.03 9.52
CA ARG A 342 -9.52 8.51 8.50
C ARG A 342 -8.12 9.12 8.70
N PRO A 343 -7.10 8.33 9.04
CA PRO A 343 -5.74 8.82 9.18
C PRO A 343 -5.01 8.87 7.85
N GLN A 344 -4.30 9.96 7.56
CA GLN A 344 -3.45 10.10 6.39
C GLN A 344 -2.21 10.94 6.71
N LEU A 345 -1.04 10.47 6.30
CA LEU A 345 0.21 11.23 6.27
C LEU A 345 0.27 11.97 4.93
N VAL A 346 0.22 13.30 4.99
CA VAL A 346 0.03 14.15 3.81
C VAL A 346 1.03 15.31 3.80
N ASP A 347 1.34 15.79 2.60
CA ASP A 347 2.13 17.01 2.41
C ASP A 347 1.34 18.25 2.83
N ALA A 348 2.03 19.23 3.41
CA ALA A 348 1.48 20.49 3.90
C ALA A 348 0.65 21.23 2.84
N ASN A 349 1.11 21.25 1.59
CA ASN A 349 0.42 21.95 0.51
C ASN A 349 -0.94 21.32 0.25
N ARG A 350 -1.06 20.00 0.39
CA ARG A 350 -2.33 19.30 0.21
C ARG A 350 -3.34 19.69 1.28
N ILE A 351 -2.89 19.81 2.54
CA ILE A 351 -3.74 20.34 3.63
C ILE A 351 -4.12 21.79 3.37
N LYS A 352 -3.19 22.65 2.96
CA LYS A 352 -3.47 24.07 2.65
C LYS A 352 -4.49 24.20 1.50
N ARG A 353 -4.38 23.40 0.43
CA ARG A 353 -5.39 23.42 -0.64
C ARG A 353 -6.77 23.02 -0.14
N TRP A 354 -6.87 21.98 0.70
CA TRP A 354 -8.14 21.57 1.27
C TRP A 354 -8.75 22.60 2.23
N LEU A 355 -7.97 23.12 3.18
CA LEU A 355 -8.49 23.95 4.26
C LEU A 355 -8.41 25.46 4.00
N ALA A 356 -7.37 25.96 3.34
CA ALA A 356 -7.22 27.37 3.02
C ALA A 356 -7.92 27.73 1.70
N GLU A 357 -7.72 26.93 0.66
CA GLU A 357 -8.32 27.19 -0.65
C GLU A 357 -9.74 26.65 -0.77
N GLY A 358 -10.12 25.69 0.09
CA GLY A 358 -11.44 25.05 0.04
C GLY A 358 -11.57 24.05 -1.11
N GLU A 359 -10.46 23.42 -1.54
CA GLU A 359 -10.48 22.42 -2.61
C GLU A 359 -11.37 21.22 -2.22
N GLN A 360 -12.33 20.89 -3.09
CA GLN A 360 -13.23 19.76 -2.91
C GLN A 360 -12.46 18.45 -2.71
N ARG A 361 -12.81 17.70 -1.66
CA ARG A 361 -12.39 16.31 -1.50
C ARG A 361 -13.46 15.39 -2.08
N GLY A 362 -13.12 14.65 -3.14
CA GLY A 362 -14.08 13.87 -3.94
C GLY A 362 -14.86 12.79 -3.18
N HIS A 363 -14.39 12.36 -2.01
CA HIS A 363 -15.06 11.35 -1.16
C HIS A 363 -16.09 11.95 -0.18
N PHE A 364 -16.29 13.27 -0.18
CA PHE A 364 -17.30 13.95 0.64
C PHE A 364 -18.42 14.54 -0.21
N ILE A 365 -19.68 14.28 0.15
CA ILE A 365 -20.86 14.77 -0.61
C ILE A 365 -21.08 16.27 -0.44
N ASN A 366 -20.87 16.81 0.77
CA ASN A 366 -21.14 18.21 1.10
C ASN A 366 -19.92 18.87 1.77
N TYR A 367 -18.76 18.78 1.11
CA TYR A 367 -17.55 19.42 1.62
C TYR A 367 -17.62 20.92 1.38
N SER A 368 -17.70 21.69 2.46
CA SER A 368 -17.55 23.14 2.43
C SER A 368 -16.75 23.58 3.64
N ILE A 369 -15.84 24.53 3.43
CA ILE A 369 -15.00 25.09 4.47
C ILE A 369 -15.39 26.55 4.67
N ASP A 370 -15.69 26.90 5.92
CA ASP A 370 -16.06 28.25 6.31
C ASP A 370 -14.96 29.26 5.96
N GLU A 371 -15.35 30.47 5.55
CA GLU A 371 -14.42 31.52 5.15
C GLU A 371 -13.41 31.86 6.25
N LYS A 372 -13.82 31.84 7.52
CA LYS A 372 -12.92 32.08 8.66
C LYS A 372 -11.89 30.96 8.80
N VAL A 373 -12.28 29.70 8.56
CA VAL A 373 -11.35 28.56 8.56
C VAL A 373 -10.35 28.70 7.42
N ARG A 374 -10.82 29.12 6.23
CA ARG A 374 -9.95 29.38 5.08
C ARG A 374 -8.91 30.45 5.38
N GLU A 375 -9.32 31.55 6.01
CA GLU A 375 -8.40 32.60 6.44
C GLU A 375 -7.38 32.07 7.45
N CYS A 376 -7.83 31.33 8.47
CA CYS A 376 -6.95 30.71 9.46
C CYS A 376 -5.86 29.86 8.80
N PHE A 377 -6.26 28.92 7.95
CA PHE A 377 -5.33 27.98 7.33
C PHE A 377 -4.48 28.60 6.20
N SER A 378 -4.86 29.76 5.67
CA SER A 378 -4.00 30.52 4.74
C SER A 378 -2.74 31.07 5.43
N LYS A 379 -2.81 31.30 6.74
CA LYS A 379 -1.73 31.81 7.60
C LYS A 379 -1.11 30.73 8.48
N ALA A 380 -1.60 29.50 8.40
CA ALA A 380 -1.19 28.43 9.29
C ALA A 380 0.17 27.84 8.90
N TYR A 381 1.03 27.69 9.90
CA TYR A 381 2.20 26.83 9.83
C TYR A 381 1.77 25.37 9.82
N ILE A 382 2.21 24.63 8.81
CA ILE A 382 2.07 23.18 8.73
C ILE A 382 3.45 22.63 8.35
N SER A 383 4.00 21.73 9.18
CA SER A 383 5.21 20.96 8.86
C SER A 383 5.08 20.33 7.48
N ARG A 384 6.21 20.17 6.75
CA ARG A 384 6.20 19.70 5.35
C ARG A 384 5.34 18.44 5.19
N TYR A 385 5.44 17.54 6.16
CA TYR A 385 4.52 16.42 6.31
C TYR A 385 3.76 16.53 7.62
N ALA A 386 2.48 16.14 7.58
CA ALA A 386 1.63 16.10 8.77
C ALA A 386 0.69 14.89 8.71
N TRP A 387 0.38 14.36 9.88
CA TRP A 387 -0.70 13.41 10.09
C TRP A 387 -2.02 14.16 10.16
N LEU A 388 -2.87 13.95 9.16
CA LEU A 388 -4.24 14.40 9.11
C LEU A 388 -5.16 13.29 9.60
N PHE A 389 -5.93 13.58 10.65
CA PHE A 389 -7.04 12.76 11.11
C PHE A 389 -8.34 13.42 10.65
N GLU A 390 -8.83 12.96 9.50
CA GLU A 390 -10.06 13.45 8.90
C GLU A 390 -11.26 12.84 9.66
N ILE A 391 -12.01 13.67 10.36
CA ILE A 391 -13.19 13.28 11.13
C ILE A 391 -14.36 13.21 10.16
N LYS A 392 -15.08 12.09 10.19
CA LYS A 392 -16.11 11.77 9.20
C LYS A 392 -17.33 11.09 9.83
N HIS A 393 -18.42 11.08 9.07
CA HIS A 393 -19.55 10.19 9.28
C HIS A 393 -19.78 9.40 7.98
N GLU A 394 -19.73 8.07 8.07
CA GLU A 394 -19.97 7.20 6.91
C GLU A 394 -21.46 7.18 6.56
N LEU A 395 -21.81 7.50 5.31
CA LEU A 395 -23.20 7.54 4.83
C LEU A 395 -23.63 6.24 4.13
N GLY A 396 -22.69 5.31 3.90
CA GLY A 396 -22.84 4.18 3.00
C GLY A 396 -22.22 4.49 1.64
N ASP A 397 -22.19 3.51 0.72
CA ASP A 397 -21.76 3.63 -0.69
C ASP A 397 -20.37 4.22 -1.02
N GLY A 398 -19.56 4.54 -0.01
CA GLY A 398 -18.26 5.20 -0.16
C GLY A 398 -18.27 6.69 0.04
N THR A 399 -19.45 7.25 0.22
CA THR A 399 -19.60 8.64 0.50
C THR A 399 -19.62 8.90 1.99
N ARG A 400 -19.09 10.07 2.34
CA ARG A 400 -18.92 10.50 3.71
C ARG A 400 -19.46 11.91 3.89
N GLU A 401 -19.83 12.21 5.11
CA GLU A 401 -20.04 13.57 5.58
C GLU A 401 -18.79 14.04 6.32
N TYR A 402 -18.31 15.23 5.97
CA TYR A 402 -17.17 15.86 6.65
C TYR A 402 -17.58 16.36 8.03
N ARG A 403 -16.81 16.02 9.06
CA ARG A 403 -17.06 16.41 10.45
C ARG A 403 -15.94 17.20 11.09
N GLY A 404 -14.78 17.29 10.43
CA GLY A 404 -13.64 18.06 10.91
C GLY A 404 -12.30 17.46 10.52
N ASP A 405 -11.22 18.08 10.96
CA ASP A 405 -9.85 17.62 10.77
C ASP A 405 -9.03 17.88 12.03
N VAL A 406 -8.12 16.98 12.38
CA VAL A 406 -7.06 17.20 13.37
C VAL A 406 -5.70 16.98 12.70
N ILE A 407 -4.79 17.93 12.84
CA ILE A 407 -3.49 17.93 12.16
C ILE A 407 -2.38 17.84 13.21
N ILE A 408 -1.60 16.77 13.14
CA ILE A 408 -0.45 16.51 14.00
C ILE A 408 0.82 16.58 13.15
N SER A 409 1.88 17.21 13.65
CA SER A 409 3.16 17.25 12.94
C SER A 409 3.73 15.84 12.78
N ALA A 410 4.31 15.57 11.60
CA ALA A 410 5.07 14.35 11.37
C ALA A 410 6.54 14.47 11.80
N GLU A 411 7.00 15.69 12.13
CA GLU A 411 8.39 16.01 12.46
C GLU A 411 8.60 16.14 13.98
N GLU A 412 7.61 16.68 14.69
CA GLU A 412 7.65 16.91 16.14
C GLU A 412 6.33 16.52 16.83
N PRO A 413 6.33 16.16 18.13
CA PRO A 413 5.14 15.70 18.83
C PRO A 413 4.18 16.86 19.18
N LYS A 414 3.53 17.45 18.16
CA LYS A 414 2.77 18.70 18.29
C LYS A 414 1.50 18.70 17.44
N VAL A 415 0.42 19.23 18.00
CA VAL A 415 -0.80 19.57 17.27
C VAL A 415 -0.56 20.86 16.49
N LEU A 416 -0.68 20.81 15.16
CA LEU A 416 -0.47 21.94 14.26
C LEU A 416 -1.76 22.73 14.02
N GLY A 417 -2.89 22.03 14.01
CA GLY A 417 -4.19 22.66 13.86
C GLY A 417 -5.34 21.68 13.96
N LEU A 418 -6.55 22.21 14.03
CA LEU A 418 -7.79 21.45 13.95
C LEU A 418 -8.91 22.33 13.43
N ASN A 419 -9.87 21.70 12.77
CA ASN A 419 -11.11 22.29 12.33
C ASN A 419 -12.28 21.43 12.84
N LEU A 420 -13.18 22.01 13.63
CA LEU A 420 -14.37 21.34 14.18
C LEU A 420 -15.62 22.18 13.86
N PRO A 421 -16.21 22.02 12.65
CA PRO A 421 -17.35 22.82 12.20
C PRO A 421 -18.58 22.73 13.09
N LEU A 422 -18.86 21.57 13.66
CA LEU A 422 -20.01 21.39 14.55
C LEU A 422 -19.89 22.16 15.87
N GLU A 423 -18.67 22.51 16.26
CA GLU A 423 -18.39 23.33 17.43
C GLU A 423 -18.15 24.80 17.09
N GLY A 424 -18.09 25.13 15.79
CA GLY A 424 -17.66 26.45 15.31
C GLY A 424 -16.24 26.77 15.79
N LYS A 425 -15.32 25.80 15.79
CA LYS A 425 -13.95 25.99 16.32
C LYS A 425 -12.88 25.69 15.30
N CYS A 426 -11.91 26.60 15.19
CA CYS A 426 -10.67 26.43 14.45
C CYS A 426 -9.49 26.74 15.38
N LEU A 427 -8.44 25.92 15.32
CA LEU A 427 -7.17 26.22 15.97
C LEU A 427 -6.03 25.99 14.98
N TYR A 428 -5.05 26.88 14.98
CA TYR A 428 -3.86 26.76 14.15
C TYR A 428 -2.65 27.42 14.82
N ILE A 429 -1.46 27.17 14.28
CA ILE A 429 -0.24 27.89 14.63
C ILE A 429 0.01 28.94 13.54
N ASP A 430 0.13 30.20 13.91
CA ASP A 430 0.43 31.27 12.96
C ASP A 430 1.86 31.13 12.41
N GLU A 431 2.01 31.19 11.09
CA GLU A 431 3.29 31.01 10.41
C GLU A 431 4.27 32.16 10.65
N THR A 432 3.78 33.36 10.96
CA THR A 432 4.62 34.54 11.19
C THR A 432 5.04 34.66 12.66
N SER A 433 4.10 34.51 13.59
CA SER A 433 4.37 34.69 15.02
C SER A 433 4.76 33.39 15.74
N GLY A 434 4.36 32.23 15.21
CA GLY A 434 4.50 30.94 15.88
C GLY A 434 3.49 30.71 17.01
N ASP A 435 2.56 31.65 17.23
CA ASP A 435 1.56 31.56 18.29
C ASP A 435 0.45 30.57 17.94
N LYS A 436 -0.12 29.93 18.97
CA LYS A 436 -1.35 29.15 18.83
C LYS A 436 -2.55 30.09 18.87
N ILE A 437 -3.32 30.11 17.79
CA ILE A 437 -4.52 30.93 17.65
C ILE A 437 -5.74 30.01 17.64
N ALA A 438 -6.73 30.34 18.48
CA ALA A 438 -8.05 29.72 18.47
C ALA A 438 -9.08 30.74 17.99
N VAL A 439 -9.95 30.32 17.08
CA VAL A 439 -11.00 31.14 16.47
C VAL A 439 -12.33 30.40 16.62
N ASP A 440 -13.28 31.05 17.29
CA ASP A 440 -14.67 30.62 17.29
C ASP A 440 -15.38 31.26 16.08
N TYR A 441 -16.16 30.48 15.33
CA TYR A 441 -16.75 30.92 14.07
C TYR A 441 -18.24 30.67 13.89
#